data_AF-A0A246G9W0-F1
#
_entry.id   AF-A0A246G9W0-F1
#
_cell.length_a   1.000
_cell.length_b   1.000
_cell.length_c   1.000
_cell.angle_alpha   90.00
_cell.angle_beta   90.00
_cell.angle_gamma   90.00
#
_symmetry.space_group_name_H-M   'P 1'
#
loop_
_entity.id
_entity.type
_entity.pdbx_description
1 polymer ?
#
loop_
_entity_poly.entity_id
_entity_poly.type
_entity_poly.pdbx_seq_one_letter_code
_entity_poly.pdbx_strand_id
1 'polypeptide(L)'
;MTKSPPLYDPNGAITPFQIKRIRQLCNFKEEEKNKVVLQATNGATSSLTNLTQAQAVAIIKQFSGNENKDIAKEVVNEFWAYYDKNNPQHRYILSLLIQLGWSIKSEKYGEIADLNRFSNWLKSNKSPVQKPLKKMCPAQTTIVISALESMIVKNYEKGKK
;
A
#
# COMPACT_ATOMS: atom_id res chain seq x y z
N MET A 1 8.29 5.83 -17.39
CA MET A 1 6.95 6.45 -17.55
C MET A 1 5.97 5.73 -16.63
N THR A 2 5.67 6.28 -15.46
CA THR A 2 4.60 5.76 -14.60
C THR A 2 3.27 6.15 -15.21
N LYS A 3 2.57 5.18 -15.82
CA LYS A 3 1.21 5.39 -16.33
C LYS A 3 0.34 5.87 -15.15
N SER A 4 -0.38 6.97 -15.35
CA SER A 4 -1.33 7.50 -14.36
C SER A 4 -2.26 6.39 -13.86
N PRO A 5 -2.68 6.42 -12.58
CA PRO A 5 -3.60 5.42 -12.07
C PRO A 5 -4.87 5.42 -12.92
N PRO A 6 -5.35 4.24 -13.39
CA PRO A 6 -6.58 4.17 -14.17
C PRO A 6 -7.74 4.62 -13.27
N LEU A 7 -8.47 5.64 -13.73
CA LEU A 7 -9.72 6.07 -13.11
C LEU A 7 -10.75 4.93 -13.26
N TYR A 8 -11.52 4.66 -12.21
CA TYR A 8 -12.58 3.66 -12.27
C TYR A 8 -13.70 4.14 -13.20
N ASP A 9 -13.98 3.36 -14.23
CA ASP A 9 -15.09 3.54 -15.16
C ASP A 9 -15.86 2.22 -15.25
N PRO A 10 -17.11 2.14 -14.76
CA PRO A 10 -17.91 0.92 -14.76
C PRO A 10 -18.01 0.22 -16.12
N ASN A 11 -18.08 1.01 -17.20
CA ASN A 11 -18.17 0.53 -18.58
C ASN A 11 -16.82 0.54 -19.30
N GLY A 12 -15.78 1.02 -18.64
CA GLY A 12 -14.44 1.11 -19.18
C GLY A 12 -13.77 -0.25 -19.33
N ALA A 13 -12.66 -0.24 -20.07
CA ALA A 13 -11.82 -1.42 -20.23
C ALA A 13 -11.23 -1.87 -18.89
N ILE A 14 -11.13 -3.19 -18.71
CA ILE A 14 -10.51 -3.79 -17.54
C ILE A 14 -9.07 -3.27 -17.33
N THR A 15 -8.70 -3.04 -16.08
CA THR A 15 -7.35 -2.58 -15.73
C THR A 15 -6.37 -3.76 -15.62
N PRO A 16 -5.07 -3.55 -15.88
CA PRO A 16 -4.04 -4.58 -15.68
C PRO A 16 -4.01 -5.12 -14.24
N PHE A 17 -4.37 -4.29 -13.27
CA PHE A 17 -4.48 -4.69 -11.87
C PHE A 17 -5.62 -5.68 -11.63
N GLN A 18 -6.80 -5.43 -12.19
CA GLN A 18 -7.95 -6.34 -12.11
C GLN A 18 -7.65 -7.68 -12.78
N ILE A 19 -7.02 -7.66 -13.97
CA ILE A 19 -6.58 -8.88 -14.66
C ILE A 19 -5.65 -9.70 -13.76
N LYS A 20 -4.64 -9.05 -13.18
CA LYS A 20 -3.68 -9.72 -12.29
C LYS A 20 -4.38 -10.30 -11.06
N ARG A 21 -5.31 -9.56 -10.45
CA ARG A 21 -6.05 -10.00 -9.26
C ARG A 21 -6.94 -11.21 -9.55
N ILE A 22 -7.69 -11.21 -10.65
CA ILE A 22 -8.54 -12.35 -11.05
C ILE A 22 -7.66 -13.59 -11.28
N ARG A 23 -6.53 -13.45 -11.98
CA ARG A 23 -5.59 -14.57 -12.18
C ARG A 23 -5.05 -15.15 -10.87
N GLN A 24 -4.75 -14.29 -9.89
CA GLN A 24 -4.34 -14.74 -8.56
C GLN A 24 -5.44 -15.51 -7.84
N LEU A 25 -6.69 -15.03 -7.89
CA LEU A 25 -7.83 -15.70 -7.26
C LEU A 25 -8.11 -17.09 -7.87
N CYS A 26 -7.86 -17.26 -9.16
CA CYS A 26 -7.98 -18.54 -9.85
C CYS A 26 -6.69 -19.39 -9.81
N ASN A 27 -5.72 -19.09 -8.91
CA ASN A 27 -4.44 -19.80 -8.81
C ASN A 27 -3.70 -19.95 -10.15
N PHE A 28 -3.86 -18.97 -11.05
CA PHE A 28 -3.34 -18.99 -12.42
C PHE A 28 -3.79 -20.17 -13.29
N LYS A 29 -4.82 -20.92 -12.88
CA LYS A 29 -5.40 -22.00 -13.68
C LYS A 29 -6.33 -21.44 -14.76
N GLU A 30 -6.06 -21.81 -16.00
CA GLU A 30 -6.76 -21.29 -17.17
C GLU A 30 -8.22 -21.74 -17.25
N GLU A 31 -8.51 -22.99 -16.90
CA GLU A 31 -9.86 -23.55 -16.95
C GLU A 31 -10.80 -22.91 -15.93
N GLU A 32 -10.33 -22.74 -14.69
CA GLU A 32 -11.09 -22.08 -13.62
C GLU A 32 -11.36 -20.62 -13.99
N LYS A 33 -10.35 -19.91 -14.49
CA LYS A 33 -10.50 -18.55 -15.05
C LYS A 33 -11.58 -18.51 -16.14
N ASN A 34 -11.53 -19.41 -17.13
CA ASN A 34 -12.50 -19.43 -18.24
C ASN A 34 -13.93 -19.65 -17.74
N LYS A 35 -14.14 -20.61 -16.83
CA LYS A 35 -15.47 -20.89 -16.24
C LYS A 35 -16.06 -19.68 -15.52
N VAL A 36 -15.23 -18.99 -14.75
CA VAL A 36 -15.62 -17.81 -13.98
C VAL A 36 -15.98 -16.63 -14.88
N VAL A 37 -15.17 -16.39 -15.90
CA VAL A 37 -15.41 -15.30 -16.85
C VAL A 37 -16.68 -15.57 -17.66
N LEU A 38 -16.93 -16.82 -18.08
CA LEU A 38 -18.18 -17.21 -18.75
C LEU A 38 -19.38 -17.03 -17.84
N GLN A 39 -19.28 -17.44 -16.57
CA GLN A 39 -20.36 -17.26 -15.60
C GLN A 39 -20.70 -15.78 -15.37
N ALA A 40 -19.69 -14.91 -15.25
CA ALA A 40 -19.89 -13.48 -15.00
C ALA A 40 -20.39 -12.69 -16.23
N THR A 41 -20.14 -13.22 -17.43
CA THR A 41 -20.55 -12.59 -18.70
C THR A 41 -21.79 -13.26 -19.31
N ASN A 42 -22.47 -14.15 -18.58
CA ASN A 42 -23.59 -14.94 -19.09
C ASN A 42 -23.27 -15.65 -20.42
N GLY A 43 -22.03 -16.14 -20.56
CA GLY A 43 -21.57 -16.86 -21.75
C GLY A 43 -21.09 -15.98 -22.90
N ALA A 44 -21.01 -14.65 -22.75
CA ALA A 44 -20.63 -13.77 -23.85
C ALA A 44 -19.14 -13.89 -24.25
N THR A 45 -18.22 -14.16 -23.30
CA THR A 45 -16.78 -14.27 -23.59
C THR A 45 -16.06 -15.08 -22.50
N SER A 46 -14.95 -15.74 -22.84
CA SER A 46 -14.03 -16.43 -21.90
C SER A 46 -12.72 -15.66 -21.64
N SER A 47 -12.48 -14.59 -22.40
CA SER A 47 -11.26 -13.77 -22.36
C SER A 47 -11.31 -12.66 -21.32
N LEU A 48 -10.21 -12.49 -20.57
CA LEU A 48 -10.08 -11.46 -19.53
C LEU A 48 -10.09 -10.02 -20.07
N THR A 49 -9.70 -9.81 -21.33
CA THR A 49 -9.54 -8.48 -21.95
C THR A 49 -10.86 -7.83 -22.37
N ASN A 50 -11.92 -8.64 -22.54
CA ASN A 50 -13.21 -8.17 -23.03
C ASN A 50 -14.22 -7.95 -21.89
N LEU A 51 -13.77 -8.03 -20.63
CA LEU A 51 -14.61 -7.71 -19.48
C LEU A 51 -14.63 -6.21 -19.24
N THR A 52 -15.78 -5.73 -18.77
CA THR A 52 -15.88 -4.39 -18.21
C THR A 52 -15.30 -4.38 -16.80
N GLN A 53 -14.92 -3.19 -16.31
CA GLN A 53 -14.45 -3.05 -14.92
C GLN A 53 -15.52 -3.49 -13.92
N ALA A 54 -16.81 -3.24 -14.19
CA ALA A 54 -17.90 -3.68 -13.31
C ALA A 54 -17.99 -5.21 -13.21
N GLN A 55 -17.88 -5.92 -14.34
CA GLN A 55 -17.88 -7.39 -14.35
C GLN A 55 -16.64 -7.96 -13.66
N ALA A 56 -15.47 -7.35 -13.89
CA ALA A 56 -14.23 -7.75 -13.22
C ALA A 56 -14.33 -7.59 -11.69
N VAL A 57 -14.94 -6.50 -11.21
CA VAL A 57 -15.19 -6.27 -9.79
C VAL A 57 -16.20 -7.29 -9.23
N ALA A 58 -17.24 -7.63 -9.97
CA ALA A 58 -18.21 -8.66 -9.57
C ALA A 58 -17.55 -10.04 -9.38
N ILE A 59 -16.67 -10.44 -10.31
CA ILE A 59 -15.87 -11.67 -10.19
C ILE A 59 -14.99 -11.60 -8.94
N ILE A 60 -14.23 -10.51 -8.76
CA ILE A 60 -13.37 -10.35 -7.60
C ILE A 60 -14.19 -10.45 -6.31
N LYS A 61 -15.39 -9.86 -6.26
CA LYS A 61 -16.29 -9.93 -5.11
C LYS A 61 -16.81 -11.35 -4.83
N GLN A 62 -17.12 -12.11 -5.88
CA GLN A 62 -17.60 -13.49 -5.77
C GLN A 62 -16.51 -14.42 -5.21
N PHE A 63 -15.26 -14.26 -5.65
CA PHE A 63 -14.14 -15.12 -5.24
C PHE A 63 -13.41 -14.65 -3.98
N SER A 64 -13.44 -13.36 -3.67
CA SER A 64 -12.82 -12.79 -2.48
C SER A 64 -13.70 -12.90 -1.22
N GLY A 65 -14.76 -13.73 -1.25
CA GLY A 65 -15.54 -14.13 -0.08
C GLY A 65 -15.96 -12.98 0.83
N ASN A 66 -16.85 -12.08 0.38
CA ASN A 66 -17.44 -11.05 1.26
C ASN A 66 -16.47 -10.17 2.09
N GLU A 67 -15.20 -10.05 1.68
CA GLU A 67 -14.25 -9.17 2.34
C GLU A 67 -14.28 -7.73 1.78
N ASN A 68 -15.23 -7.29 0.94
CA ASN A 68 -14.98 -6.08 0.11
C ASN A 68 -16.17 -5.13 -0.05
N LYS A 69 -16.73 -4.60 1.04
CA LYS A 69 -17.20 -3.19 1.00
C LYS A 69 -16.07 -2.21 1.32
N ASP A 70 -15.03 -2.66 2.01
CA ASP A 70 -13.89 -1.83 2.40
C ASP A 70 -12.65 -2.03 1.52
N ILE A 71 -12.43 -3.18 0.87
CA ILE A 71 -11.19 -3.43 0.10
C ILE A 71 -11.03 -2.57 -1.16
N ALA A 72 -12.08 -2.07 -1.81
CA ALA A 72 -11.88 -1.07 -2.88
C ALA A 72 -11.42 0.30 -2.33
N LYS A 73 -11.68 0.58 -1.05
CA LYS A 73 -11.27 1.80 -0.34
C LYS A 73 -9.95 1.58 0.45
N GLU A 74 -9.67 0.35 0.90
CA GLU A 74 -8.48 -0.08 1.64
C GLU A 74 -7.33 -0.60 0.75
N VAL A 75 -7.56 -0.99 -0.51
CA VAL A 75 -6.46 -1.25 -1.47
C VAL A 75 -5.69 0.03 -1.80
N VAL A 76 -6.22 1.19 -1.40
CA VAL A 76 -5.47 2.44 -1.31
C VAL A 76 -5.22 2.80 0.16
N ASN A 77 -4.81 1.84 0.99
CA ASN A 77 -4.00 2.17 2.16
C ASN A 77 -2.68 2.73 1.62
N GLU A 78 -2.69 4.00 1.21
CA GLU A 78 -1.52 4.71 0.69
C GLU A 78 -0.40 4.43 1.70
N PHE A 79 0.69 3.81 1.24
CA PHE A 79 1.83 3.56 2.09
C PHE A 79 2.55 4.89 2.30
N TRP A 80 2.32 5.52 3.45
CA TRP A 80 2.78 6.90 3.71
C TRP A 80 4.28 6.97 3.99
N ALA A 81 4.91 5.84 4.32
CA ALA A 81 6.35 5.73 4.58
C ALA A 81 7.22 5.58 3.31
N TYR A 82 6.64 5.71 2.11
CA TYR A 82 7.44 5.63 0.87
C TYR A 82 8.45 6.78 0.82
N TYR A 83 9.74 6.44 0.78
CA TYR A 83 10.84 7.39 0.87
C TYR A 83 11.70 7.44 -0.40
N ASP A 84 12.51 8.48 -0.50
CA ASP A 84 13.52 8.65 -1.56
C ASP A 84 14.91 8.47 -0.95
N LYS A 85 15.66 7.47 -1.45
CA LYS A 85 17.01 7.15 -0.99
C LYS A 85 18.02 8.26 -1.27
N ASN A 86 17.76 9.13 -2.25
CA ASN A 86 18.65 10.24 -2.58
C ASN A 86 18.45 11.43 -1.64
N ASN A 87 17.27 11.55 -1.01
CA ASN A 87 16.98 12.63 -0.08
C ASN A 87 17.67 12.38 1.29
N PRO A 88 18.58 13.25 1.75
CA PRO A 88 19.27 13.10 3.03
C PRO A 88 18.32 13.12 4.23
N GLN A 89 17.24 13.92 4.20
CA GLN A 89 16.26 13.98 5.30
C GLN A 89 15.52 12.65 5.46
N HIS A 90 15.16 12.01 4.34
CA HIS A 90 14.51 10.70 4.36
C HIS A 90 15.43 9.62 4.92
N ARG A 91 16.71 9.62 4.52
CA ARG A 91 17.70 8.69 5.10
C ARG A 91 17.86 8.92 6.59
N TYR A 92 17.86 10.18 7.03
CA TYR A 92 17.96 10.51 8.45
C TYR A 92 16.75 9.98 9.24
N ILE A 93 15.53 10.12 8.71
CA ILE A 93 14.33 9.52 9.31
C ILE A 93 14.52 8.02 9.52
N LEU A 94 15.04 7.27 8.53
CA LEU A 94 15.29 5.83 8.70
C LEU A 94 16.24 5.52 9.86
N SER A 95 17.29 6.33 10.03
CA SER A 95 18.20 6.20 11.17
C SER A 95 17.49 6.44 12.50
N LEU A 96 16.64 7.46 12.58
CA LEU A 96 15.86 7.77 13.80
C LEU A 96 14.87 6.65 14.13
N LEU A 97 14.25 6.02 13.12
CA LEU A 97 13.37 4.88 13.33
C LEU A 97 14.10 3.70 13.98
N ILE A 98 15.31 3.39 13.52
CA ILE A 98 16.13 2.32 14.13
C ILE A 98 16.51 2.68 15.57
N GLN A 99 16.90 3.93 15.84
CA GLN A 99 17.22 4.41 17.20
C GLN A 99 16.02 4.34 18.15
N LEU A 100 14.79 4.51 17.64
CA LEU A 100 13.54 4.32 18.39
C LEU A 100 13.19 2.83 18.63
N GLY A 101 13.98 1.89 18.10
CA GLY A 101 13.65 0.47 18.10
C GLY A 101 12.49 0.13 17.16
N TRP A 102 12.18 0.99 16.18
CA TRP A 102 11.23 0.69 15.12
C TRP A 102 11.99 0.05 13.97
N SER A 103 12.51 -1.13 14.24
CA SER A 103 13.32 -1.93 13.33
C SER A 103 12.78 -3.35 13.24
N ILE A 104 13.03 -3.99 12.10
CA ILE A 104 12.72 -5.38 11.82
C ILE A 104 13.99 -6.07 11.32
N LYS A 105 14.13 -7.36 11.65
CA LYS A 105 15.21 -8.18 11.13
C LYS A 105 14.94 -8.54 9.66
N SER A 106 15.92 -8.30 8.81
CA SER A 106 15.93 -8.70 7.41
C SER A 106 17.06 -9.70 7.19
N GLU A 107 16.73 -10.85 6.59
CA GLU A 107 17.73 -11.88 6.26
C GLU A 107 18.85 -11.35 5.35
N LYS A 108 18.56 -10.32 4.53
CA LYS A 108 19.49 -9.76 3.56
C LYS A 108 20.31 -8.58 4.08
N TYR A 109 19.72 -7.76 4.94
CA TYR A 109 20.29 -6.47 5.34
C TYR A 109 20.51 -6.33 6.86
N GLY A 110 20.30 -7.40 7.62
CA GLY A 110 20.45 -7.39 9.07
C GLY A 110 19.26 -6.72 9.75
N GLU A 111 19.39 -5.45 10.10
CA GLU A 111 18.35 -4.68 10.79
C GLU A 111 17.93 -3.49 9.93
N ILE A 112 16.63 -3.39 9.62
CA ILE A 112 16.08 -2.33 8.78
C ILE A 112 14.94 -1.63 9.49
N ALA A 113 14.69 -0.36 9.15
CA ALA A 113 13.58 0.40 9.73
C ALA A 113 12.21 -0.22 9.39
N ASP A 114 11.32 -0.28 10.38
CA ASP A 114 9.93 -0.72 10.21
C ASP A 114 9.08 0.39 9.58
N LEU A 115 9.03 0.35 8.26
CA LEU A 115 8.28 1.32 7.48
C LEU A 115 6.76 1.14 7.61
N ASN A 116 6.26 -0.05 7.96
CA ASN A 116 4.82 -0.26 8.17
C ASN A 116 4.37 0.46 9.43
N ARG A 117 5.12 0.28 10.52
CA ARG A 117 4.89 1.00 11.78
C ARG A 117 5.01 2.51 11.60
N PHE A 118 6.01 2.97 10.85
CA PHE A 118 6.17 4.38 10.54
C PHE A 118 5.01 4.94 9.69
N SER A 119 4.55 4.20 8.68
CA SER A 119 3.39 4.59 7.86
C SER A 119 2.13 4.75 8.71
N ASN A 120 1.90 3.84 9.67
CA ASN A 120 0.77 3.93 10.59
C ASN A 120 0.91 5.10 11.56
N TRP A 121 2.13 5.38 12.04
CA TRP A 121 2.39 6.55 12.87
C TRP A 121 2.10 7.86 12.12
N LEU A 122 2.54 7.99 10.86
CA LEU A 122 2.25 9.15 10.01
C LEU A 122 0.75 9.39 9.80
N LYS A 123 -0.03 8.32 9.70
CA LYS A 123 -1.51 8.38 9.59
C LYS A 123 -2.20 8.73 10.90
N SER A 124 -1.55 8.47 12.04
CA SER A 124 -2.14 8.68 13.35
C SER A 124 -2.13 10.16 13.75
N ASN A 125 -2.95 10.51 14.75
CA ASN A 125 -2.97 11.85 15.36
C ASN A 125 -1.69 12.17 16.17
N LYS A 126 -0.75 11.22 16.25
CA LYS A 126 0.54 11.40 16.93
C LYS A 126 1.60 12.01 16.00
N SER A 127 1.39 11.96 14.68
CA SER A 127 2.28 12.62 13.73
C SER A 127 1.94 14.11 13.65
N PRO A 128 2.93 15.01 13.75
CA PRO A 128 2.70 16.44 13.57
C PRO A 128 2.31 16.80 12.13
N VAL A 129 2.63 15.93 11.16
CA VAL A 129 2.29 16.10 9.74
C VAL A 129 1.62 14.82 9.25
N GLN A 130 0.31 14.88 9.06
CA GLN A 130 -0.50 13.77 8.54
C GLN A 130 -0.49 13.77 7.02
N LYS A 131 0.67 13.42 6.43
CA LYS A 131 0.85 13.39 4.98
C LYS A 131 1.77 12.23 4.57
N PRO A 132 1.67 11.69 3.35
CA PRO A 132 2.69 10.79 2.82
C PRO A 132 4.06 11.47 2.76
N LEU A 133 5.11 10.76 3.19
CA LEU A 133 6.48 11.27 3.27
C LEU A 133 6.95 11.89 1.94
N LYS A 134 6.74 11.18 0.83
CA LYS A 134 7.11 11.69 -0.51
C LYS A 134 6.33 12.93 -0.97
N LYS A 135 5.17 13.23 -0.36
CA LYS A 135 4.37 14.44 -0.65
C LYS A 135 4.68 15.59 0.32
N MET A 136 5.56 15.39 1.31
CA MET A 136 5.96 16.45 2.24
C MET A 136 6.97 17.40 1.59
N CYS A 137 6.89 18.69 1.92
CA CYS A 137 7.96 19.62 1.60
C CYS A 137 9.13 19.46 2.60
N PRO A 138 10.33 20.01 2.31
CA PRO A 138 11.47 19.89 3.21
C PRO A 138 11.20 20.43 4.62
N ALA A 139 10.47 21.54 4.74
CA ALA A 139 10.10 22.11 6.04
C ALA A 139 9.17 21.18 6.84
N GLN A 140 8.18 20.57 6.20
CA GLN A 140 7.30 19.57 6.83
C GLN A 140 8.09 18.32 7.25
N THR A 141 9.05 17.90 6.44
CA THR A 141 9.92 16.76 6.74
C THR A 141 10.78 17.04 7.98
N THR A 142 11.29 18.27 8.13
CA THR A 142 12.02 18.71 9.33
C THR A 142 11.15 18.64 10.58
N ILE A 143 9.87 19.03 10.51
CA ILE A 143 8.94 18.92 11.66
C ILE A 143 8.78 17.46 12.10
N VAL A 144 8.66 16.54 11.14
CA VAL A 144 8.59 15.09 11.44
C VAL A 144 9.89 14.60 12.09
N ILE A 145 11.04 15.02 11.57
CA ILE A 145 12.36 14.71 12.16
C ILE A 145 12.43 15.17 13.61
N SER A 146 12.11 16.43 13.90
CA SER A 146 12.17 16.98 15.26
C SER A 146 11.23 16.26 16.23
N ALA A 147 10.06 15.80 15.75
CA ALA A 147 9.16 14.99 16.55
C ALA A 147 9.76 13.61 16.88
N LEU A 148 10.38 12.93 15.90
CA LEU A 148 11.05 11.65 16.13
C LEU A 148 12.25 11.80 17.09
N GLU A 149 13.07 12.84 16.94
CA GLU A 149 14.17 13.16 17.86
C GLU A 149 13.66 13.37 19.29
N SER A 150 12.58 14.14 19.45
CA SER A 150 11.94 14.36 20.76
C SER A 150 11.42 13.05 21.37
N MET A 151 10.93 12.12 20.55
CA MET A 151 10.51 10.80 21.02
C MET A 151 11.70 9.96 21.51
N ILE A 152 12.84 10.04 20.83
CA ILE A 152 14.07 9.34 21.24
C ILE A 152 14.56 9.85 22.60
N VAL A 153 14.65 11.17 22.77
CA VAL A 153 15.07 11.78 24.05
C VAL A 153 14.17 11.31 25.19
N LYS A 154 12.84 11.37 25.01
CA LYS A 154 11.89 10.88 26.01
C LYS A 154 12.01 9.39 26.29
N ASN A 155 12.34 8.57 25.28
CA ASN A 155 12.55 7.14 25.45
C ASN A 155 13.80 6.85 26.28
N TYR A 156 14.88 7.61 26.03
CA TYR A 156 16.12 7.49 26.77
C TYR A 156 16.00 7.96 28.23
N GLU A 157 15.29 9.07 28.48
CA GLU A 157 15.00 9.54 29.84
C GLU A 157 14.17 8.54 30.65
N LYS A 158 13.21 7.86 30.01
CA LYS A 158 12.40 6.81 30.66
C LYS A 158 13.22 5.57 31.01
N GLY A 159 14.21 5.21 30.20
CA GLY A 159 15.09 4.07 30.48
C GLY A 159 16.11 4.33 31.60
N LYS A 160 16.27 5.57 32.06
CA LYS A 160 17.14 5.96 33.18
C LYS A 160 16.46 5.97 34.55
N LYS A 161 15.14 5.81 34.60
CA LYS A 161 14.35 5.69 35.83
C LYS A 161 14.15 4.23 36.18
#